data_AF-A0A8C5HL94-F1
#
_entry.id   AF-A0A8C5HL94-F1
#
_cell.length_a   1.000
_cell.length_b   1.000
_cell.length_c   1.000
_cell.angle_alpha   90.00
_cell.angle_beta   90.00
_cell.angle_gamma   90.00
#
_symmetry.space_group_name_H-M   'P 1'
#
loop_
_entity.id
_entity.type
_entity.pdbx_description
1 polymer ?
#
loop_
_entity_poly.entity_id
_entity_poly.type
_entity_poly.pdbx_seq_one_letter_code
_entity_poly.pdbx_strand_id
1 'polypeptide(L)'
;LQLSFSFCFKLFLSSLGAQRASTAPGFFVPACSPADTASLEQLQDFVNRAARLFVITGAGLSTESGIPDYRSEGVGLYARTDRRPMQHVEFVRSAKSRQRYWARNFVGWPQFSHHQPNFAHRALRGWESRGKLHWLVTQNVDALHSKAGHSRLTELHGCSHRVVCLGCGDITLREELQRRFTTLNPSWSAQAGAVAPDGDVFLEDEQVLHFRVPSCKDCGGILKPDVTFFGDTVNKKTVTFVHDRLSESDAVMVVGSSLQVYSGYRFLLAASDRKMPIAIVNIGPTRADHLAELRVSGRCGEVLWAIQHL
;
A
#
# COMPACT_ATOMS: atom_id res chain seq x y z
N LEU A 1 -16.22 19.29 -30.20
CA LEU A 1 -15.63 18.95 -28.89
C LEU A 1 -15.36 17.44 -28.72
N GLN A 2 -16.22 16.52 -29.18
CA GLN A 2 -15.94 15.05 -29.21
C GLN A 2 -14.80 14.61 -30.15
N LEU A 3 -14.56 15.34 -31.26
CA LEU A 3 -13.51 15.01 -32.22
C LEU A 3 -12.08 15.24 -31.70
N SER A 4 -11.90 16.05 -30.65
CA SER A 4 -10.58 16.38 -30.09
C SER A 4 -10.01 15.25 -29.22
N PHE A 5 -10.89 14.47 -28.58
CA PHE A 5 -10.49 13.40 -27.66
C PHE A 5 -9.93 12.19 -28.43
N SER A 6 -10.63 11.76 -29.48
CA SER A 6 -10.21 10.62 -30.32
C SER A 6 -8.90 10.88 -31.08
N PHE A 7 -8.64 12.12 -31.50
CA PHE A 7 -7.44 12.46 -32.27
C PHE A 7 -6.18 12.57 -31.40
N CYS A 8 -6.27 13.21 -30.22
CA CYS A 8 -5.15 13.22 -29.26
C CYS A 8 -4.84 11.81 -28.72
N PHE A 9 -5.87 10.98 -28.50
CA PHE A 9 -5.70 9.61 -28.01
C PHE A 9 -5.04 8.67 -29.04
N LYS A 10 -5.36 8.80 -30.34
CA LYS A 10 -4.71 8.03 -31.41
C LYS A 10 -3.23 8.39 -31.61
N LEU A 11 -2.90 9.69 -31.54
CA LEU A 11 -1.50 10.15 -31.56
C LEU A 11 -0.72 9.69 -30.31
N PHE A 12 -1.40 9.51 -29.17
CA PHE A 12 -0.82 9.04 -27.92
C PHE A 12 -0.51 7.54 -27.92
N LEU A 13 -1.40 6.69 -28.45
CA LEU A 13 -1.13 5.26 -28.65
C LEU A 13 0.08 5.01 -29.57
N SER A 14 0.30 5.86 -30.58
CA SER A 14 1.50 5.80 -31.41
C SER A 14 2.79 6.25 -30.70
N SER A 15 2.70 7.14 -29.69
CA SER A 15 3.87 7.60 -28.92
C SER A 15 4.25 6.63 -27.80
N LEU A 16 3.30 5.83 -27.29
CA LEU A 16 3.53 4.72 -26.37
C LEU A 16 4.44 3.63 -26.97
N GLY A 17 4.44 3.47 -28.30
CA GLY A 17 5.34 2.55 -28.99
C GLY A 17 6.80 3.03 -29.10
N ALA A 18 7.09 4.31 -28.81
CA ALA A 18 8.36 4.94 -29.17
C ALA A 18 9.21 5.43 -27.98
N GLN A 19 8.69 5.43 -26.75
CA GLN A 19 9.52 5.72 -25.56
C GLN A 19 10.01 4.42 -24.92
N ARG A 20 11.25 4.09 -25.29
CA ARG A 20 12.06 2.96 -24.85
C ARG A 20 11.82 2.56 -23.40
N ALA A 21 11.47 1.28 -23.27
CA ALA A 21 11.66 0.42 -22.13
C ALA A 21 13.06 0.62 -21.51
N SER A 22 13.07 1.09 -20.27
CA SER A 22 14.19 0.94 -19.34
C SER A 22 13.61 0.97 -17.92
N THR A 23 13.09 -0.17 -17.50
CA THR A 23 13.06 -0.76 -16.15
C THR A 23 12.34 -2.09 -16.30
N ALA A 24 12.84 -3.14 -15.65
CA ALA A 24 12.42 -4.53 -15.88
C ALA A 24 10.87 -4.72 -15.86
N PRO A 25 10.32 -5.64 -16.68
CA PRO A 25 8.89 -5.92 -16.66
C PRO A 25 8.42 -6.28 -15.25
N GLY A 26 7.28 -5.71 -14.86
CA GLY A 26 6.76 -5.70 -13.49
C GLY A 26 6.58 -7.08 -12.88
N PHE A 27 7.60 -7.57 -12.20
CA PHE A 27 7.66 -8.92 -11.58
C PHE A 27 6.52 -9.20 -10.60
N PHE A 28 5.85 -8.15 -10.12
CA PHE A 28 4.77 -8.22 -9.14
C PHE A 28 3.43 -7.68 -9.63
N VAL A 29 3.36 -7.19 -10.88
CA VAL A 29 2.11 -6.73 -11.47
C VAL A 29 1.42 -7.95 -12.10
N PRO A 30 0.19 -8.31 -11.70
CA PRO A 30 -0.51 -9.43 -12.33
C PRO A 30 -0.81 -9.14 -13.80
N ALA A 31 -0.96 -10.20 -14.59
CA ALA A 31 -1.34 -10.09 -15.99
C ALA A 31 -2.68 -9.33 -16.11
N CYS A 32 -2.71 -8.35 -17.01
CA CYS A 32 -3.88 -7.51 -17.24
C CYS A 32 -3.84 -6.97 -18.66
N SER A 33 -5.00 -6.93 -19.32
CA SER A 33 -5.17 -6.16 -20.55
C SER A 33 -5.26 -4.66 -20.24
N PRO A 34 -4.87 -3.78 -21.17
CA PRO A 34 -5.12 -2.35 -21.02
C PRO A 34 -6.60 -2.06 -20.75
N ALA A 35 -6.88 -1.07 -19.91
CA ALA A 35 -8.25 -0.62 -19.67
C ALA A 35 -8.87 -0.09 -20.98
N ASP A 36 -10.11 -0.46 -21.26
CA ASP A 36 -10.81 0.02 -22.45
C ASP A 36 -11.18 1.51 -22.31
N THR A 37 -11.28 2.19 -23.45
CA THR A 37 -11.52 3.64 -23.49
C THR A 37 -12.85 4.04 -22.85
N ALA A 38 -13.91 3.23 -23.00
CA ALA A 38 -15.22 3.56 -22.43
C ALA A 38 -15.17 3.53 -20.90
N SER A 39 -14.51 2.53 -20.31
CA SER A 39 -14.29 2.47 -18.85
C SER A 39 -13.46 3.65 -18.33
N LEU A 40 -12.47 4.11 -19.10
CA LEU A 40 -11.67 5.30 -18.74
C LEU A 40 -12.49 6.59 -18.80
N GLU A 41 -13.33 6.76 -19.81
CA GLU A 41 -14.26 7.90 -19.93
C GLU A 41 -15.27 7.91 -18.77
N GLN A 42 -15.85 6.76 -18.42
CA GLN A 42 -16.74 6.63 -17.26
C GLN A 42 -16.04 6.97 -15.95
N LEU A 43 -14.77 6.58 -15.79
CA LEU A 43 -13.99 6.92 -14.60
C LEU A 43 -13.65 8.41 -14.55
N GLN A 44 -13.33 9.02 -15.69
CA GLN A 44 -13.13 10.46 -15.79
C GLN A 44 -14.40 11.21 -15.35
N ASP A 45 -15.58 10.79 -15.83
CA ASP A 45 -16.86 11.39 -15.46
C ASP A 45 -17.20 11.17 -13.98
N PHE A 46 -16.93 9.98 -13.44
CA PHE A 46 -17.05 9.72 -12.00
C PHE A 46 -16.19 10.68 -11.19
N VAL A 47 -14.91 10.81 -11.55
CA VAL A 47 -13.98 11.71 -10.86
C VAL A 47 -14.46 13.14 -11.02
N ASN A 48 -14.82 13.60 -12.22
CA ASN A 48 -15.29 14.97 -12.47
C ASN A 48 -16.49 15.36 -11.59
N ARG A 49 -17.47 14.46 -11.41
CA ARG A 49 -18.65 14.72 -10.56
C ARG A 49 -18.35 14.84 -9.06
N ALA A 50 -17.30 14.16 -8.56
CA ALA A 50 -16.95 14.19 -7.15
C ALA A 50 -16.30 15.51 -6.75
N ALA A 51 -16.87 16.31 -5.86
CA ALA A 51 -16.19 17.51 -5.35
C ALA A 51 -15.21 17.17 -4.22
N ARG A 52 -15.45 16.10 -3.46
CA ARG A 52 -14.65 15.70 -2.29
C ARG A 52 -14.40 14.20 -2.31
N LEU A 53 -13.47 13.78 -3.17
CA LEU A 53 -13.18 12.37 -3.40
C LEU A 53 -12.43 11.72 -2.21
N PHE A 54 -13.00 10.65 -1.66
CA PHE A 54 -12.34 9.80 -0.67
C PHE A 54 -11.64 8.64 -1.38
N VAL A 55 -10.35 8.43 -1.15
CA VAL A 55 -9.56 7.41 -1.84
C VAL A 55 -9.10 6.35 -0.86
N ILE A 56 -9.32 5.07 -1.19
CA ILE A 56 -8.76 3.92 -0.46
C ILE A 56 -7.74 3.22 -1.35
N THR A 57 -6.52 3.03 -0.85
CA THR A 57 -5.47 2.33 -1.59
C THR A 57 -5.04 1.04 -0.90
N GLY A 58 -4.52 0.09 -1.69
CA GLY A 58 -3.97 -1.17 -1.20
C GLY A 58 -2.68 -1.56 -1.92
N ALA A 59 -2.19 -2.76 -1.62
CA ALA A 59 -0.87 -3.21 -2.04
C ALA A 59 -0.72 -3.32 -3.57
N GLY A 60 -1.82 -3.52 -4.29
CA GLY A 60 -1.84 -3.54 -5.75
C GLY A 60 -1.31 -2.24 -6.37
N LEU A 61 -1.51 -1.10 -5.71
CA LEU A 61 -1.01 0.19 -6.16
C LEU A 61 0.53 0.24 -6.14
N SER A 62 1.18 -0.44 -5.18
CA SER A 62 2.64 -0.44 -5.02
C SER A 62 3.37 -1.51 -5.84
N THR A 63 2.64 -2.38 -6.55
CA THR A 63 3.25 -3.41 -7.44
C THR A 63 4.12 -2.81 -8.52
N GLU A 64 3.70 -1.68 -9.09
CA GLU A 64 4.46 -0.91 -10.09
C GLU A 64 5.65 -0.15 -9.50
N SER A 65 5.79 -0.13 -8.16
CA SER A 65 6.98 0.34 -7.46
C SER A 65 7.96 -0.78 -7.14
N GLY A 66 7.69 -2.02 -7.55
CA GLY A 66 8.55 -3.18 -7.25
C GLY A 66 8.30 -3.81 -5.89
N ILE A 67 7.17 -3.50 -5.22
CA ILE A 67 6.76 -4.14 -3.96
C ILE A 67 5.68 -5.17 -4.28
N PRO A 68 5.80 -6.45 -3.90
CA PRO A 68 4.74 -7.41 -4.16
C PRO A 68 3.45 -7.06 -3.43
N ASP A 69 2.34 -7.60 -3.92
CA ASP A 69 1.11 -7.65 -3.16
C ASP A 69 0.94 -9.00 -2.44
N TYR A 70 -0.17 -9.16 -1.73
CA TYR A 70 -0.45 -10.40 -1.00
C TYR A 70 -1.18 -11.46 -1.82
N ARG A 71 -2.07 -11.05 -2.73
CA ARG A 71 -3.19 -11.90 -3.20
C ARG A 71 -3.35 -11.96 -4.72
N SER A 72 -2.58 -11.20 -5.50
CA SER A 72 -2.67 -11.25 -6.95
C SER A 72 -2.40 -12.66 -7.46
N GLU A 73 -3.19 -13.09 -8.42
CA GLU A 73 -3.03 -14.40 -9.05
C GLU A 73 -1.66 -14.50 -9.72
N GLY A 74 -0.97 -15.62 -9.54
CA GLY A 74 0.37 -15.90 -10.07
C GLY A 74 1.53 -15.11 -9.44
N VAL A 75 1.31 -13.89 -8.94
CA VAL A 75 2.38 -12.97 -8.50
C VAL A 75 2.27 -12.49 -7.04
N GLY A 76 1.13 -12.70 -6.39
CA GLY A 76 0.94 -12.36 -4.98
C GLY A 76 1.72 -13.27 -4.05
N LEU A 77 2.05 -12.76 -2.86
CA LEU A 77 2.81 -13.53 -1.85
C LEU A 77 2.18 -14.89 -1.54
N TYR A 78 0.85 -14.95 -1.36
CA TYR A 78 0.13 -16.18 -1.04
C TYR A 78 -0.04 -17.11 -2.24
N ALA A 79 0.08 -16.59 -3.47
CA ALA A 79 0.06 -17.42 -4.68
C ALA A 79 1.45 -18.05 -4.96
N ARG A 80 2.53 -17.37 -4.56
CA ARG A 80 3.91 -17.79 -4.82
C ARG A 80 4.57 -18.54 -3.67
N THR A 81 4.03 -18.44 -2.45
CA THR A 81 4.69 -18.96 -1.24
C THR A 81 3.69 -19.41 -0.18
N ASP A 82 4.08 -20.37 0.66
CA ASP A 82 3.36 -20.75 1.89
C ASP A 82 3.62 -19.80 3.07
N ARG A 83 4.22 -18.63 2.81
CA ARG A 83 4.58 -17.68 3.87
C ARG A 83 3.33 -17.14 4.54
N ARG A 84 3.27 -17.31 5.87
CA ARG A 84 2.23 -16.71 6.71
C ARG A 84 2.74 -15.41 7.31
N PRO A 85 1.88 -14.37 7.37
CA PRO A 85 2.25 -13.12 8.01
C PRO A 85 2.44 -13.31 9.52
N MET A 86 3.24 -12.44 10.12
CA MET A 86 3.43 -12.42 11.58
C MET A 86 2.11 -12.15 12.31
N GLN A 87 1.76 -13.01 13.26
CA GLN A 87 0.59 -12.83 14.12
C GLN A 87 0.94 -11.94 15.31
N HIS A 88 0.05 -11.00 15.67
CA HIS A 88 0.27 -10.09 16.80
C HIS A 88 0.59 -10.82 18.10
N VAL A 89 -0.23 -11.82 18.44
CA VAL A 89 -0.08 -12.60 19.68
C VAL A 89 1.25 -13.35 19.71
N GLU A 90 1.70 -13.87 18.57
CA GLU A 90 2.99 -14.56 18.45
C GLU A 90 4.15 -13.60 18.74
N PHE A 91 4.13 -12.42 18.11
CA PHE A 91 5.15 -11.39 18.32
C PHE A 91 5.21 -10.94 19.78
N VAL A 92 4.07 -10.67 20.41
CA VAL A 92 4.03 -10.18 21.79
C VAL A 92 4.51 -11.25 22.77
N ARG A 93 4.11 -12.51 22.59
CA ARG A 93 4.38 -13.57 23.57
C ARG A 93 5.75 -14.25 23.41
N SER A 94 6.36 -14.25 22.24
CA SER A 94 7.56 -15.04 21.96
C SER A 94 8.78 -14.18 21.61
N ALA A 95 9.80 -14.20 22.48
CA ALA A 95 11.08 -13.55 22.20
C ALA A 95 11.75 -14.13 20.95
N LYS A 96 11.67 -15.46 20.74
CA LYS A 96 12.17 -16.15 19.54
C LYS A 96 11.47 -15.64 18.28
N SER A 97 10.15 -15.45 18.32
CA SER A 97 9.41 -14.94 17.16
C SER A 97 9.75 -13.49 16.85
N ARG A 98 9.98 -12.65 17.88
CA ARG A 98 10.49 -11.28 17.68
C ARG A 98 11.89 -11.26 17.09
N GLN A 99 12.77 -12.12 17.57
CA GLN A 99 14.12 -12.28 17.03
C GLN A 99 14.07 -12.63 15.54
N ARG A 100 13.29 -13.65 15.17
CA ARG A 100 13.08 -14.04 13.78
C ARG A 100 12.51 -12.91 12.94
N TYR A 101 11.45 -12.25 13.40
CA TYR A 101 10.85 -11.12 12.71
C TYR A 101 11.86 -10.01 12.43
N TRP A 102 12.58 -9.58 13.47
CA TRP A 102 13.51 -8.46 13.35
C TRP A 102 14.76 -8.80 12.56
N ALA A 103 15.26 -10.03 12.62
CA ALA A 103 16.37 -10.47 11.77
C ALA A 103 16.00 -10.41 10.28
N ARG A 104 14.83 -10.92 9.93
CA ARG A 104 14.29 -10.87 8.56
C ARG A 104 14.04 -9.43 8.12
N ASN A 105 13.37 -8.63 8.95
CA ASN A 105 13.13 -7.22 8.66
C ASN A 105 14.45 -6.42 8.53
N PHE A 106 15.48 -6.72 9.32
CA PHE A 106 16.80 -6.08 9.24
C PHE A 106 17.46 -6.32 7.88
N VAL A 107 17.39 -7.54 7.36
CA VAL A 107 17.92 -7.92 6.04
C VAL A 107 17.12 -7.29 4.90
N GLY A 108 15.79 -7.27 5.01
CA GLY A 108 14.93 -6.71 3.97
C GLY A 108 14.88 -5.17 3.94
N TRP A 109 15.20 -4.52 5.06
CA TRP A 109 15.04 -3.06 5.22
C TRP A 109 15.76 -2.21 4.17
N PRO A 110 17.05 -2.46 3.81
CA PRO A 110 17.73 -1.66 2.79
C PRO A 110 16.99 -1.69 1.45
N GLN A 111 16.52 -2.85 1.00
CA GLN A 111 15.76 -2.93 -0.25
C GLN A 111 14.37 -2.27 -0.09
N PHE A 112 13.65 -2.59 0.99
CA PHE A 112 12.29 -2.10 1.21
C PHE A 112 12.22 -0.57 1.29
N SER A 113 13.12 0.05 2.06
CA SER A 113 13.11 1.50 2.31
C SER A 113 13.48 2.34 1.09
N HIS A 114 14.21 1.79 0.11
CA HIS A 114 14.61 2.51 -1.10
C HIS A 114 13.52 2.58 -2.19
N HIS A 115 12.45 1.80 -2.10
CA HIS A 115 11.36 1.87 -3.09
C HIS A 115 10.79 3.29 -3.19
N GLN A 116 10.50 3.69 -4.43
CA GLN A 116 10.04 5.02 -4.76
C GLN A 116 8.55 5.01 -5.16
N PRO A 117 7.83 6.12 -4.96
CA PRO A 117 6.48 6.25 -5.48
C PRO A 117 6.46 6.02 -6.99
N ASN A 118 5.46 5.30 -7.49
CA ASN A 118 5.20 5.17 -8.91
C ASN A 118 4.27 6.28 -9.42
N PHE A 119 3.80 6.15 -10.66
CA PHE A 119 2.93 7.14 -11.29
C PHE A 119 1.59 7.31 -10.55
N ALA A 120 0.96 6.22 -10.11
CA ALA A 120 -0.32 6.26 -9.41
C ALA A 120 -0.27 7.13 -8.14
N HIS A 121 0.79 6.99 -7.35
CA HIS A 121 1.02 7.81 -6.17
C HIS A 121 1.13 9.30 -6.52
N ARG A 122 1.90 9.63 -7.56
CA ARG A 122 2.09 11.02 -8.01
C ARG A 122 0.81 11.62 -8.60
N ALA A 123 0.02 10.83 -9.31
CA ALA A 123 -1.28 11.26 -9.85
C ALA A 123 -2.24 11.65 -8.72
N LEU A 124 -2.40 10.78 -7.71
CA LEU A 124 -3.22 11.06 -6.54
C LEU A 124 -2.73 12.29 -5.77
N ARG A 125 -1.41 12.48 -5.66
CA ARG A 125 -0.86 13.70 -5.06
C ARG A 125 -1.24 14.94 -5.88
N GLY A 126 -1.19 14.85 -7.20
CA GLY A 126 -1.63 15.91 -8.11
C GLY A 126 -3.12 16.25 -7.96
N TRP A 127 -3.96 15.27 -7.65
CA TRP A 127 -5.38 15.48 -7.37
C TRP A 127 -5.61 16.14 -6.01
N GLU A 128 -4.81 15.78 -5.00
CA GLU A 128 -4.81 16.44 -3.70
C GLU A 128 -4.41 17.92 -3.82
N SER A 129 -3.35 18.24 -4.58
CA SER A 129 -2.91 19.63 -4.77
C SER A 129 -3.94 20.50 -5.50
N ARG A 130 -4.85 19.88 -6.26
CA ARG A 130 -5.94 20.56 -6.97
C ARG A 130 -7.24 20.61 -6.16
N GLY A 131 -7.22 20.12 -4.92
CA GLY A 131 -8.40 20.10 -4.05
C GLY A 131 -9.45 19.03 -4.38
N LYS A 132 -9.16 18.13 -5.33
CA LYS A 132 -10.11 17.07 -5.73
C LYS A 132 -10.17 15.94 -4.70
N LEU A 133 -8.99 15.50 -4.27
CA LEU A 133 -8.87 14.45 -3.27
C LEU A 133 -9.12 15.05 -1.90
N HIS A 134 -10.23 14.64 -1.27
CA HIS A 134 -10.59 15.06 0.07
C HIS A 134 -9.84 14.28 1.14
N TRP A 135 -9.67 12.96 1.02
CA TRP A 135 -8.84 12.21 1.97
C TRP A 135 -8.36 10.90 1.36
N LEU A 136 -7.10 10.54 1.63
CA LEU A 136 -6.53 9.26 1.21
C LEU A 136 -6.33 8.36 2.42
N VAL A 137 -6.86 7.16 2.36
CA VAL A 137 -6.60 6.08 3.32
C VAL A 137 -5.80 5.00 2.61
N THR A 138 -4.66 4.61 3.15
CA THR A 138 -3.89 3.50 2.62
C THR A 138 -3.86 2.34 3.60
N GLN A 139 -4.01 1.13 3.07
CA GLN A 139 -3.74 -0.12 3.78
C GLN A 139 -2.25 -0.48 3.75
N ASN A 140 -1.45 0.24 2.96
CA ASN A 140 -0.03 -0.07 2.77
C ASN A 140 0.78 0.47 3.96
N VAL A 141 1.90 -0.21 4.21
CA VAL A 141 2.86 0.14 5.28
C VAL A 141 4.21 0.60 4.71
N ASP A 142 4.24 0.91 3.41
CA ASP A 142 5.44 1.15 2.58
C ASP A 142 5.93 2.60 2.53
N ALA A 143 5.20 3.52 3.18
CA ALA A 143 5.42 4.97 3.17
C ALA A 143 5.38 5.63 1.78
N LEU A 144 4.96 4.96 0.70
CA LEU A 144 5.10 5.51 -0.66
C LEU A 144 4.18 6.71 -0.90
N HIS A 145 3.00 6.76 -0.28
CA HIS A 145 2.15 7.97 -0.31
C HIS A 145 2.82 9.15 0.40
N SER A 146 3.43 8.91 1.56
CA SER A 146 4.19 9.92 2.29
C SER A 146 5.40 10.41 1.48
N LYS A 147 6.14 9.51 0.84
CA LYS A 147 7.25 9.85 -0.08
C LYS A 147 6.77 10.61 -1.32
N ALA A 148 5.53 10.39 -1.77
CA ALA A 148 4.93 11.16 -2.86
C ALA A 148 4.50 12.58 -2.42
N GLY A 149 4.54 12.87 -1.12
CA GLY A 149 4.21 14.18 -0.54
C GLY A 149 2.73 14.35 -0.19
N HIS A 150 1.96 13.27 -0.01
CA HIS A 150 0.58 13.36 0.46
C HIS A 150 0.50 13.97 1.87
N SER A 151 -0.39 14.95 2.03
CA SER A 151 -0.66 15.61 3.32
C SER A 151 -2.00 15.18 3.91
N ARG A 152 -2.96 14.77 3.08
CA ARG A 152 -4.31 14.34 3.48
C ARG A 152 -4.37 12.83 3.52
N LEU A 153 -3.59 12.24 4.43
CA LEU A 153 -3.27 10.81 4.47
C LEU A 153 -3.62 10.17 5.81
N THR A 154 -4.19 8.97 5.77
CA THR A 154 -4.22 8.05 6.90
C THR A 154 -3.64 6.70 6.51
N GLU A 155 -2.57 6.31 7.21
CA GLU A 155 -1.98 4.97 7.13
C GLU A 155 -2.76 4.03 8.06
N LEU A 156 -3.77 3.36 7.52
CA LEU A 156 -4.73 2.57 8.30
C LEU A 156 -4.08 1.45 9.09
N HIS A 157 -3.02 0.83 8.54
CA HIS A 157 -2.28 -0.26 9.16
C HIS A 157 -0.93 0.19 9.70
N GLY A 158 -0.71 1.50 9.87
CA GLY A 158 0.56 2.06 10.31
C GLY A 158 1.62 2.07 9.20
N CYS A 159 2.90 2.11 9.56
CA CYS A 159 4.01 2.25 8.62
C CYS A 159 5.27 1.55 9.12
N SER A 160 5.89 0.75 8.25
CA SER A 160 7.14 0.05 8.55
C SER A 160 8.33 1.00 8.73
N HIS A 161 8.19 2.28 8.38
CA HIS A 161 9.22 3.32 8.63
C HIS A 161 9.23 3.83 10.08
N ARG A 162 8.29 3.39 10.93
CA ARG A 162 8.20 3.73 12.36
C ARG A 162 8.29 2.50 13.24
N VAL A 163 8.76 2.70 14.45
CA VAL A 163 8.89 1.67 15.50
C VAL A 163 8.22 2.18 16.75
N VAL A 164 7.37 1.37 17.36
CA VAL A 164 6.66 1.69 18.60
C VAL A 164 7.18 0.81 19.75
N CYS A 165 7.40 1.41 20.92
CA CYS A 165 7.62 0.65 22.14
C CYS A 165 6.30 0.18 22.74
N LEU A 166 6.18 -1.12 23.02
CA LEU A 166 5.00 -1.70 23.68
C LEU A 166 4.93 -1.39 25.18
N GLY A 167 6.01 -0.89 25.78
CA GLY A 167 6.07 -0.51 27.20
C GLY A 167 5.63 0.93 27.44
N CYS A 168 6.34 1.90 26.84
CA CYS A 168 6.08 3.33 27.05
C CYS A 168 5.31 4.03 25.93
N GLY A 169 5.08 3.37 24.79
CA GLY A 169 4.39 3.96 23.63
C GLY A 169 5.26 4.90 22.78
N ASP A 170 6.55 5.07 23.10
CA ASP A 170 7.46 5.90 22.33
C ASP A 170 7.57 5.44 20.87
N ILE A 171 7.63 6.40 19.94
CA ILE A 171 7.66 6.17 18.49
C ILE A 171 8.96 6.73 17.92
N THR A 172 9.77 5.87 17.33
CA THR A 172 11.07 6.20 16.72
C THR A 172 11.11 5.84 15.24
N LEU A 173 12.10 6.37 14.53
CA LEU A 173 12.33 6.04 13.12
C LEU A 173 12.93 4.64 12.99
N ARG A 174 12.41 3.84 12.05
CA ARG A 174 12.94 2.50 11.75
C ARG A 174 14.40 2.55 11.29
N GLU A 175 14.82 3.62 10.62
CA GLU A 175 16.22 3.80 10.21
C GLU A 175 17.17 3.90 11.42
N GLU A 176 16.76 4.54 12.52
CA GLU A 176 17.55 4.56 13.74
C GLU A 176 17.72 3.15 14.31
N LEU A 177 16.64 2.36 14.31
CA LEU A 177 16.71 0.97 14.73
C LEU A 177 17.64 0.14 13.82
N GLN A 178 17.75 0.45 12.52
CA GLN A 178 18.70 -0.21 11.61
C GLN A 178 20.14 -0.03 12.09
N ARG A 179 20.53 1.21 12.44
CA ARG A 179 21.88 1.51 12.95
C ARG A 179 22.15 0.76 14.26
N ARG A 180 21.15 0.70 15.14
CA ARG A 180 21.24 -0.04 16.41
C ARG A 180 21.39 -1.54 16.20
N PHE A 181 20.70 -2.12 15.21
CA PHE A 181 20.91 -3.52 14.83
C PHE A 181 22.33 -3.77 14.35
N THR A 182 22.87 -2.91 13.48
CA THR A 182 24.26 -3.02 12.98
C THR A 182 25.28 -2.99 14.11
N THR A 183 25.15 -2.05 15.06
CA THR A 183 26.05 -1.97 16.22
C THR A 183 25.93 -3.20 17.13
N LEU A 184 24.72 -3.71 17.35
CA LEU A 184 24.48 -4.84 18.24
C LEU A 184 24.84 -6.21 17.62
N ASN A 185 24.92 -6.27 16.28
CA ASN A 185 25.14 -7.49 15.51
C ASN A 185 26.28 -7.33 14.49
N PRO A 186 27.51 -6.96 14.90
CA PRO A 186 28.58 -6.56 13.99
C PRO A 186 29.07 -7.68 13.07
N SER A 187 28.95 -8.94 13.50
CA SER A 187 29.37 -10.13 12.74
C SER A 187 28.20 -10.85 12.07
N TRP A 188 26.97 -10.34 12.21
CA TRP A 188 25.80 -11.02 11.68
C TRP A 188 25.57 -10.58 10.23
N SER A 189 25.48 -11.56 9.34
CA SER A 189 25.12 -11.35 7.94
C SER A 189 24.23 -12.48 7.45
N ALA A 190 23.29 -12.13 6.59
CA ALA A 190 22.49 -13.09 5.84
C ALA A 190 22.13 -12.46 4.48
N GLN A 191 21.98 -13.29 3.47
CA GLN A 191 21.56 -12.83 2.14
C GLN A 191 20.04 -12.68 2.09
N ALA A 192 19.58 -11.54 1.57
CA ALA A 192 18.17 -11.29 1.35
C ALA A 192 17.65 -12.15 0.18
N GLY A 193 16.63 -12.98 0.44
CA GLY A 193 15.78 -13.52 -0.62
C GLY A 193 14.72 -12.49 -1.07
N ALA A 194 13.67 -12.96 -1.76
CA ALA A 194 12.56 -12.10 -2.16
C ALA A 194 11.86 -11.43 -0.95
N VAL A 195 11.69 -10.10 -1.03
CA VAL A 195 11.05 -9.23 -0.03
C VAL A 195 9.52 -9.27 -0.17
N ALA A 196 8.81 -9.39 0.95
CA ALA A 196 7.36 -9.37 1.07
C ALA A 196 6.79 -7.93 1.09
N PRO A 197 5.47 -7.74 1.01
CA PRO A 197 4.87 -6.40 0.92
C PRO A 197 5.13 -5.48 2.13
N ASP A 198 5.51 -6.05 3.28
CA ASP A 198 5.81 -5.36 4.54
C ASP A 198 7.32 -5.23 4.81
N GLY A 199 8.17 -5.67 3.87
CA GLY A 199 9.63 -5.64 3.99
C GLY A 199 10.26 -6.89 4.59
N ASP A 200 9.48 -7.93 4.88
CA ASP A 200 9.97 -9.20 5.40
C ASP A 200 10.69 -10.04 4.32
N VAL A 201 11.80 -10.69 4.66
CA VAL A 201 12.48 -11.69 3.80
C VAL A 201 12.45 -13.04 4.47
N PHE A 202 12.66 -14.13 3.72
CA PHE A 202 12.79 -15.45 4.33
C PHE A 202 14.21 -15.69 4.83
N LEU A 203 14.31 -16.19 6.06
CA LEU A 203 15.52 -16.71 6.68
C LEU A 203 15.12 -17.95 7.49
N GLU A 204 15.96 -18.99 7.45
CA GLU A 204 15.78 -20.20 8.25
C GLU A 204 15.98 -19.90 9.75
N ASP A 205 15.37 -20.72 10.61
CA ASP A 205 15.43 -20.55 12.06
C ASP A 205 16.90 -20.57 12.57
N GLU A 206 17.77 -21.38 11.95
CA GLU A 206 19.20 -21.47 12.29
C GLU A 206 19.95 -20.17 11.99
N GLN A 207 19.59 -19.47 10.91
CA GLN A 207 20.25 -18.22 10.50
C GLN A 207 19.95 -17.07 11.46
N VAL A 208 18.84 -17.13 12.18
CA VAL A 208 18.40 -16.07 13.10
C VAL A 208 18.80 -16.31 14.55
N LEU A 209 19.31 -17.50 14.91
CA LEU A 209 19.59 -17.92 16.30
C LEU A 209 20.41 -16.92 17.11
N HIS A 210 21.41 -16.29 16.47
CA HIS A 210 22.35 -15.39 17.13
C HIS A 210 22.03 -13.91 16.92
N PHE A 211 20.93 -13.57 16.24
CA PHE A 211 20.53 -12.19 16.03
C PHE A 211 20.03 -11.57 17.35
N ARG A 212 20.50 -10.39 17.69
CA ARG A 212 20.14 -9.67 18.93
C ARG A 212 19.22 -8.51 18.61
N VAL A 213 18.12 -8.42 19.35
CA VAL A 213 17.12 -7.36 19.22
C VAL A 213 17.33 -6.28 20.29
N PRO A 214 17.56 -5.01 19.92
CA PRO A 214 17.64 -3.91 20.88
C PRO A 214 16.31 -3.68 21.61
N SER A 215 16.38 -3.32 22.89
CA SER A 215 15.23 -2.87 23.70
C SER A 215 14.94 -1.38 23.52
N CYS A 216 13.80 -0.87 23.99
CA CYS A 216 13.56 0.58 24.06
C CYS A 216 14.66 1.30 24.86
N LYS A 217 15.10 2.48 24.39
CA LYS A 217 16.12 3.28 25.08
C LYS A 217 15.58 3.92 26.38
N ASP A 218 14.30 4.24 26.41
CA ASP A 218 13.69 4.97 27.53
C ASP A 218 13.25 4.05 28.67
N CYS A 219 12.62 2.91 28.35
CA CYS A 219 12.02 2.03 29.36
C CYS A 219 12.52 0.57 29.30
N GLY A 220 13.40 0.21 28.37
CA GLY A 220 13.83 -1.18 28.19
C GLY A 220 12.76 -2.14 27.64
N GLY A 221 11.58 -1.63 27.29
CA GLY A 221 10.45 -2.40 26.77
C GLY A 221 10.66 -2.96 25.36
N ILE A 222 9.73 -3.81 24.92
CA ILE A 222 9.73 -4.47 23.62
C ILE A 222 9.46 -3.46 22.50
N LEU A 223 10.29 -3.50 21.45
CA LEU A 223 10.08 -2.73 20.22
C LEU A 223 9.31 -3.56 19.20
N LYS A 224 8.26 -2.97 18.61
CA LYS A 224 7.47 -3.51 17.50
C LYS A 224 7.52 -2.51 16.33
N PRO A 225 7.56 -2.93 15.06
CA PRO A 225 7.22 -2.01 13.98
C PRO A 225 5.85 -1.36 14.25
N ASP A 226 5.68 -0.09 13.92
CA ASP A 226 4.40 0.61 14.06
C ASP A 226 3.44 0.20 12.93
N VAL A 227 3.14 -1.09 12.85
CA VAL A 227 2.21 -1.70 11.90
C VAL A 227 1.17 -2.55 12.61
N THR A 228 -0.04 -2.59 12.08
CA THR A 228 -1.11 -3.47 12.57
C THR A 228 -0.86 -4.87 12.03
N PHE A 229 -0.43 -5.79 12.89
CA PHE A 229 -0.23 -7.19 12.50
C PHE A 229 -1.55 -7.93 12.32
N PHE A 230 -1.47 -9.13 11.71
CA PHE A 230 -2.63 -10.00 11.63
C PHE A 230 -3.05 -10.46 13.04
N GLY A 231 -4.35 -10.44 13.29
CA GLY A 231 -4.94 -10.66 14.61
C GLY A 231 -4.89 -9.46 15.55
N ASP A 232 -4.29 -8.34 15.13
CA ASP A 232 -4.36 -7.05 15.84
C ASP A 232 -5.58 -6.23 15.38
N THR A 233 -5.88 -5.15 16.11
CA THR A 233 -6.95 -4.22 15.76
C THR A 233 -6.38 -2.84 15.43
N VAL A 234 -6.88 -2.23 14.35
CA VAL A 234 -6.58 -0.83 14.05
C VAL A 234 -7.07 0.05 15.21
N ASN A 235 -6.26 1.04 15.58
CA ASN A 235 -6.59 1.99 16.64
C ASN A 235 -7.98 2.62 16.41
N LYS A 236 -8.84 2.57 17.44
CA LYS A 236 -10.22 3.08 17.35
C LYS A 236 -10.28 4.55 16.94
N LYS A 237 -9.37 5.40 17.45
CA LYS A 237 -9.32 6.83 17.10
C LYS A 237 -9.03 7.01 15.61
N THR A 238 -8.12 6.21 15.05
CA THR A 238 -7.84 6.20 13.61
C THR A 238 -9.07 5.79 12.82
N VAL A 239 -9.77 4.73 13.22
CA VAL A 239 -10.99 4.28 12.55
C VAL A 239 -12.08 5.34 12.60
N THR A 240 -12.34 5.95 13.76
CA THR A 240 -13.30 7.05 13.92
C THR A 240 -12.95 8.22 13.02
N PHE A 241 -11.70 8.68 13.06
CA PHE A 241 -11.24 9.78 12.22
C PHE A 241 -11.43 9.49 10.72
N VAL A 242 -11.19 8.26 10.28
CA VAL A 242 -11.43 7.87 8.88
C VAL A 242 -12.92 7.91 8.54
N HIS A 243 -13.81 7.49 9.45
CA HIS A 243 -15.25 7.61 9.24
C HIS A 243 -15.70 9.08 9.17
N ASP A 244 -15.10 9.97 9.96
CA ASP A 244 -15.40 11.41 9.90
C ASP A 244 -15.00 11.99 8.54
N ARG A 245 -13.79 11.66 8.06
CA ARG A 245 -13.33 12.08 6.71
C ARG A 245 -14.19 11.48 5.59
N LEU A 246 -14.62 10.22 5.73
CA LEU A 246 -15.57 9.63 4.78
C LEU A 246 -16.91 10.38 4.78
N SER A 247 -17.38 10.83 5.94
CA SER A 247 -18.65 11.56 6.07
C SER A 247 -18.65 12.94 5.42
N GLU A 248 -17.47 13.53 5.29
CA GLU A 248 -17.25 14.83 4.62
C GLU A 248 -17.10 14.68 3.10
N SER A 249 -16.96 13.45 2.59
CA SER A 249 -16.79 13.16 1.17
C SER A 249 -18.12 12.93 0.44
N ASP A 250 -18.08 12.99 -0.89
CA ASP A 250 -19.24 12.78 -1.76
C ASP A 250 -19.09 11.60 -2.74
N ALA A 251 -17.91 11.00 -2.83
CA ALA A 251 -17.64 9.80 -3.61
C ALA A 251 -16.47 9.01 -3.02
N VAL A 252 -16.43 7.70 -3.27
CA VAL A 252 -15.32 6.83 -2.86
C VAL A 252 -14.67 6.17 -4.07
N MET A 253 -13.34 6.21 -4.15
CA MET A 253 -12.57 5.48 -5.14
C MET A 253 -11.58 4.52 -4.47
N VAL A 254 -11.59 3.25 -4.90
CA VAL A 254 -10.65 2.22 -4.45
C VAL A 254 -9.59 2.02 -5.53
N VAL A 255 -8.31 1.98 -5.15
CA VAL A 255 -7.20 1.80 -6.09
C VAL A 255 -6.27 0.70 -5.59
N GLY A 256 -6.18 -0.41 -6.35
CA GLY A 256 -5.23 -1.48 -6.08
C GLY A 256 -5.47 -2.24 -4.77
N SER A 257 -6.73 -2.47 -4.39
CA SER A 257 -7.07 -3.29 -3.22
C SER A 257 -8.13 -4.33 -3.56
N SER A 258 -7.89 -5.59 -3.14
CA SER A 258 -8.91 -6.65 -3.21
C SER A 258 -10.00 -6.50 -2.14
N LEU A 259 -9.78 -5.67 -1.12
CA LEU A 259 -10.69 -5.45 0.01
C LEU A 259 -11.13 -6.73 0.74
N GLN A 260 -10.36 -7.81 0.62
CA GLN A 260 -10.66 -9.07 1.32
C GLN A 260 -10.55 -8.92 2.85
N VAL A 261 -9.66 -8.03 3.31
CA VAL A 261 -9.51 -7.72 4.73
C VAL A 261 -10.58 -6.71 5.16
N TYR A 262 -11.34 -7.06 6.20
CA TYR A 262 -12.45 -6.24 6.70
C TYR A 262 -12.04 -4.81 7.12
N SER A 263 -10.77 -4.61 7.47
CA SER A 263 -10.25 -3.30 7.88
C SER A 263 -10.42 -2.22 6.82
N GLY A 264 -10.18 -2.50 5.55
CA GLY A 264 -10.49 -1.59 4.44
C GLY A 264 -11.96 -1.66 4.01
N TYR A 265 -12.51 -2.88 3.92
CA TYR A 265 -13.87 -3.11 3.39
C TYR A 265 -14.97 -2.40 4.18
N ARG A 266 -14.82 -2.22 5.50
CA ARG A 266 -15.81 -1.54 6.34
C ARG A 266 -16.17 -0.12 5.86
N PHE A 267 -15.23 0.58 5.22
CA PHE A 267 -15.46 1.93 4.73
C PHE A 267 -16.32 1.93 3.45
N LEU A 268 -16.28 0.86 2.66
CA LEU A 268 -17.15 0.70 1.49
C LEU A 268 -18.57 0.35 1.91
N LEU A 269 -18.74 -0.45 2.97
CA LEU A 269 -20.05 -0.69 3.57
C LEU A 269 -20.67 0.64 4.06
N ALA A 270 -19.92 1.42 4.83
CA ALA A 270 -20.38 2.72 5.33
C ALA A 270 -20.70 3.73 4.21
N ALA A 271 -19.95 3.70 3.10
CA ALA A 271 -20.23 4.51 1.92
C ALA A 271 -21.51 4.05 1.20
N SER A 272 -21.72 2.74 1.07
CA SER A 272 -22.90 2.14 0.47
C SER A 272 -24.18 2.42 1.29
N ASP A 273 -24.11 2.33 2.61
CA ASP A 273 -25.22 2.68 3.51
C ASP A 273 -25.67 4.14 3.32
N ARG A 274 -24.73 5.02 2.94
CA ARG A 274 -24.96 6.43 2.63
C ARG A 274 -25.32 6.69 1.16
N LYS A 275 -25.40 5.63 0.33
CA LYS A 275 -25.63 5.71 -1.12
C LYS A 275 -24.60 6.56 -1.84
N MET A 276 -23.37 6.60 -1.33
CA MET A 276 -22.28 7.29 -2.01
C MET A 276 -21.88 6.51 -3.27
N PRO A 277 -21.58 7.20 -4.38
CA PRO A 277 -21.04 6.57 -5.57
C PRO A 277 -19.64 5.98 -5.27
N ILE A 278 -19.43 4.73 -5.71
CA ILE A 278 -18.19 3.96 -5.48
C ILE A 278 -17.59 3.56 -6.81
N ALA A 279 -16.33 3.92 -7.05
CA ALA A 279 -15.53 3.45 -8.17
C ALA A 279 -14.39 2.54 -7.69
N ILE A 280 -14.04 1.53 -8.49
CA ILE A 280 -12.95 0.60 -8.20
C ILE A 280 -12.01 0.53 -9.39
N VAL A 281 -10.73 0.83 -9.17
CA VAL A 281 -9.63 0.61 -10.11
C VAL A 281 -8.78 -0.53 -9.57
N ASN A 282 -8.92 -1.72 -10.15
CA ASN A 282 -8.18 -2.91 -9.71
C ASN A 282 -8.12 -3.95 -10.83
N ILE A 283 -6.98 -4.62 -10.98
CA ILE A 283 -6.80 -5.68 -11.99
C ILE A 283 -7.74 -6.86 -11.70
N GLY A 284 -7.57 -7.48 -10.53
CA GLY A 284 -8.37 -8.63 -10.10
C GLY A 284 -9.74 -8.26 -9.52
N PRO A 285 -10.56 -9.26 -9.15
CA PRO A 285 -11.82 -9.04 -8.47
C PRO A 285 -11.60 -8.43 -7.07
N THR A 286 -12.63 -7.75 -6.57
CA THR A 286 -12.64 -7.22 -5.19
C THR A 286 -13.87 -7.69 -4.43
N ARG A 287 -13.76 -7.71 -3.10
CA ARG A 287 -14.92 -8.00 -2.24
C ARG A 287 -16.05 -6.98 -2.39
N ALA A 288 -15.76 -5.77 -2.89
CA ALA A 288 -16.72 -4.68 -3.00
C ALA A 288 -17.26 -4.47 -4.42
N ASP A 289 -17.00 -5.39 -5.37
CA ASP A 289 -17.45 -5.23 -6.76
C ASP A 289 -18.98 -5.05 -6.85
N HIS A 290 -19.75 -5.72 -6.00
CA HIS A 290 -21.21 -5.60 -5.93
C HIS A 290 -21.73 -4.26 -5.35
N LEU A 291 -20.84 -3.44 -4.77
CA LEU A 291 -21.16 -2.11 -4.23
C LEU A 291 -20.77 -0.99 -5.21
N ALA A 292 -20.01 -1.32 -6.26
CA ALA A 292 -19.45 -0.32 -7.15
C ALA A 292 -20.46 0.13 -8.22
N GLU A 293 -20.54 1.44 -8.44
CA GLU A 293 -21.17 2.02 -9.63
C GLU A 293 -20.31 1.75 -10.87
N LEU A 294 -18.98 1.77 -10.71
CA LEU A 294 -18.02 1.59 -11.78
C LEU A 294 -16.83 0.75 -11.33
N ARG A 295 -16.43 -0.20 -12.16
CA ARG A 295 -15.18 -0.98 -11.99
C ARG A 295 -14.35 -0.90 -13.25
N VAL A 296 -13.12 -0.39 -13.12
CA VAL A 296 -12.11 -0.36 -14.17
C VAL A 296 -11.05 -1.41 -13.89
N SER A 297 -10.96 -2.40 -14.79
CA SER A 297 -9.90 -3.41 -14.75
C SER A 297 -8.68 -2.87 -15.49
N GLY A 298 -7.61 -2.59 -14.77
CA GLY A 298 -6.40 -2.04 -15.37
C GLY A 298 -5.30 -1.76 -14.36
N ARG A 299 -4.09 -1.53 -14.88
CA ARG A 299 -2.94 -1.12 -14.07
C ARG A 299 -3.18 0.28 -13.52
N CYS A 300 -2.97 0.47 -12.22
CA CYS A 300 -3.32 1.71 -11.53
C CYS A 300 -2.55 2.91 -12.10
N GLY A 301 -1.27 2.73 -12.43
CA GLY A 301 -0.44 3.75 -13.05
C GLY A 301 -0.98 4.20 -14.40
N GLU A 302 -1.34 3.26 -15.27
CA GLU A 302 -1.88 3.55 -16.61
C GLU A 302 -3.27 4.20 -16.53
N VAL A 303 -4.16 3.66 -15.69
CA VAL A 303 -5.52 4.19 -15.51
C VAL A 303 -5.47 5.60 -14.94
N LEU A 304 -4.76 5.83 -13.84
CA LEU A 304 -4.68 7.17 -13.23
C LEU A 304 -3.88 8.17 -14.06
N TRP A 305 -3.01 7.71 -14.95
CA TRP A 305 -2.35 8.56 -15.96
C TRP A 305 -3.32 9.08 -17.01
N ALA A 306 -4.27 8.23 -17.43
CA ALA A 306 -5.27 8.59 -18.42
C ALA A 306 -6.32 9.56 -17.89
N ILE A 307 -6.58 9.55 -16.58
CA ILE A 307 -7.52 10.49 -15.95
C ILE A 307 -6.82 11.85 -15.78
N GLN A 308 -7.07 12.76 -16.72
CA GLN A 308 -6.47 14.10 -16.79
C GLN A 308 -7.50 15.23 -16.76
N HIS A 309 -6.99 16.43 -16.44
CA HIS A 309 -7.67 17.73 -16.53
C HIS A 309 -8.83 17.95 -15.56
N LEU A 310 -8.51 17.80 -14.27
CA LEU A 310 -9.18 18.55 -13.20
C LEU A 310 -8.61 19.96 -13.10
#